data_AF-A0A9E1V4J1-F1
#
_entry.id   AF-A0A9E1V4J1-F1
#
_cell.length_a   1.000
_cell.length_b   1.000
_cell.length_c   1.000
_cell.angle_alpha   90.00
_cell.angle_beta   90.00
_cell.angle_gamma   90.00
#
_symmetry.space_group_name_H-M   'P 1'
#
loop_
_entity.id
_entity.type
_entity.pdbx_description
1 polymer ?
#
loop_
_entity_poly.entity_id
_entity_poly.type
_entity_poly.pdbx_seq_one_letter_code
_entity_poly.pdbx_strand_id
1 'polypeptide(L)'
;MSQLEGITHDGLKTALKIKDDYENGEPICVPGEGTRILMPEYLMNHHLDLQVIDDPLALAMMATRDPEAPMALAAATRLSPLGASSKLLGGIYDIVGDTSKHPLVKKCISLVTENAFDPEAIASVRSKASSFIDHSRREYSVALRRNLQTLLDGTIAPREFVKQFFELTEAGNMRSEIRRKLVSSLLLSESIRPSIKFLFLENLERFPKSVRSEIITSVRDAESSHHTRMIKEEMKWITAQEKLPADMQKKPEKKPSAVVASPVVNVEPLGPKPKITPRPWRPGEGAVPKAVVSSEMPWH
;
A
#
# COMPACT_ATOMS: atom_id res chain seq x y z
N MET A 1 -25.96 -22.79 -12.42
CA MET A 1 -25.28 -21.66 -11.76
C MET A 1 -25.34 -20.48 -12.72
N SER A 2 -25.95 -19.37 -12.32
CA SER A 2 -26.31 -18.24 -13.19
C SER A 2 -25.06 -17.43 -13.60
N GLN A 3 -24.42 -17.82 -14.70
CA GLN A 3 -23.41 -17.00 -15.37
C GLN A 3 -24.13 -15.95 -16.22
N LEU A 4 -24.17 -14.72 -15.74
CA LEU A 4 -24.54 -13.56 -16.57
C LEU A 4 -23.28 -13.16 -17.34
N GLU A 5 -23.16 -13.57 -18.60
CA GLU A 5 -22.23 -13.00 -19.61
C GLU A 5 -20.82 -12.64 -19.07
N GLY A 6 -20.16 -13.57 -18.36
CA GLY A 6 -18.80 -13.39 -17.85
C GLY A 6 -18.67 -12.89 -16.40
N ILE A 7 -19.78 -12.54 -15.74
CA ILE A 7 -19.81 -12.17 -14.32
C ILE A 7 -20.16 -13.38 -13.46
N THR A 8 -19.32 -13.67 -12.48
CA THR A 8 -19.52 -14.78 -11.55
C THR A 8 -19.93 -14.30 -10.15
N HIS A 9 -20.62 -15.16 -9.40
CA HIS A 9 -20.96 -14.89 -8.00
C HIS A 9 -19.69 -14.74 -7.13
N ASP A 10 -18.67 -15.55 -7.40
CA ASP A 10 -17.38 -15.46 -6.73
C ASP A 10 -16.63 -14.17 -7.10
N GLY A 11 -16.77 -13.71 -8.34
CA GLY A 11 -16.31 -12.40 -8.82
C GLY A 11 -16.94 -11.24 -8.05
N LEU A 12 -18.27 -11.25 -7.87
CA LEU A 12 -18.97 -10.26 -7.05
C LEU A 12 -18.45 -10.25 -5.61
N LYS A 13 -18.31 -11.43 -4.99
CA LYS A 13 -17.76 -11.56 -3.63
C LYS A 13 -16.34 -11.01 -3.54
N THR A 14 -15.53 -11.28 -4.56
CA THR A 14 -14.15 -10.79 -4.65
C THR A 14 -14.09 -9.28 -4.84
N ALA A 15 -14.95 -8.70 -5.68
CA ALA A 15 -15.06 -7.26 -5.84
C ALA A 15 -15.45 -6.55 -4.52
N LEU A 16 -16.42 -7.09 -3.78
CA LEU A 16 -16.79 -6.55 -2.47
C LEU A 16 -15.64 -6.66 -1.47
N LYS A 17 -14.93 -7.80 -1.45
CA LYS A 17 -13.75 -7.96 -0.61
C LYS A 17 -12.65 -6.95 -0.97
N ILE A 18 -12.34 -6.76 -2.24
CA ILE A 18 -11.34 -5.77 -2.70
C ILE A 18 -11.70 -4.38 -2.20
N LYS A 19 -12.99 -4.01 -2.30
CA LYS A 19 -13.48 -2.73 -1.79
C LYS A 19 -13.23 -2.59 -0.28
N ASP A 20 -13.60 -3.61 0.51
CA ASP A 20 -13.41 -3.60 1.96
C ASP A 20 -11.92 -3.58 2.34
N ASP A 21 -11.09 -4.36 1.66
CA ASP A 21 -9.64 -4.40 1.84
C ASP A 21 -9.05 -2.99 1.61
N TYR A 22 -9.43 -2.31 0.53
CA TYR A 22 -9.00 -0.92 0.29
C TYR A 22 -9.52 0.09 1.32
N GLU A 23 -10.76 -0.06 1.80
CA GLU A 23 -11.30 0.79 2.86
C GLU A 23 -10.54 0.62 4.19
N ASN A 24 -10.05 -0.59 4.45
CA ASN A 24 -9.26 -0.93 5.63
C ASN A 24 -7.74 -0.72 5.45
N GLY A 25 -7.28 -0.36 4.24
CA GLY A 25 -5.86 -0.22 3.93
C GLY A 25 -5.10 -1.54 3.85
N GLU A 26 -5.80 -2.65 3.62
CA GLU A 26 -5.20 -3.96 3.43
C GLU A 26 -4.76 -4.15 1.97
N PRO A 27 -3.57 -4.72 1.72
CA PRO A 27 -3.11 -4.97 0.36
C PRO A 27 -3.82 -6.19 -0.23
N ILE A 28 -4.15 -6.11 -1.52
CA ILE A 28 -4.62 -7.27 -2.28
C ILE A 28 -3.44 -8.23 -2.48
N CYS A 29 -3.66 -9.52 -2.20
CA CYS A 29 -2.64 -10.56 -2.37
C CYS A 29 -2.86 -11.39 -3.63
N VAL A 30 -1.79 -12.04 -4.10
CA VAL A 30 -1.84 -13.01 -5.19
C VAL A 30 -2.74 -14.19 -4.79
N PRO A 31 -3.64 -14.66 -5.66
CA PRO A 31 -4.49 -15.82 -5.38
C PRO A 31 -3.67 -17.04 -4.95
N GLY A 32 -4.11 -17.71 -3.88
CA GLY A 32 -3.37 -18.85 -3.30
C GLY A 32 -2.13 -18.47 -2.47
N GLU A 33 -1.61 -17.24 -2.58
CA GLU A 33 -0.44 -16.75 -1.84
C GLU A 33 -0.81 -15.56 -0.94
N GLY A 34 -1.50 -15.83 0.18
CA GLY A 34 -2.02 -14.80 1.09
C GLY A 34 -0.98 -13.87 1.74
N THR A 35 0.31 -14.15 1.56
CA THR A 35 1.42 -13.33 2.07
C THR A 35 2.12 -12.49 1.00
N ARG A 36 1.76 -12.66 -0.27
CA ARG A 36 2.41 -11.97 -1.39
C ARG A 36 1.44 -10.96 -1.98
N ILE A 37 1.83 -9.69 -1.89
CA ILE A 37 1.05 -8.58 -2.46
C ILE A 37 0.96 -8.74 -3.98
N LEU A 38 -0.24 -8.60 -4.51
CA LEU A 38 -0.52 -8.50 -5.93
C LEU A 38 0.09 -7.20 -6.45
N MET A 39 0.81 -7.29 -7.55
CA MET A 39 1.50 -6.15 -8.16
C MET A 39 0.90 -5.83 -9.54
N PRO A 40 1.06 -4.60 -10.05
CA PRO A 40 0.57 -4.25 -11.38
C PRO A 40 1.09 -5.20 -12.47
N GLU A 41 2.30 -5.73 -12.35
CA GLU A 41 2.88 -6.65 -13.34
C GLU A 41 2.13 -7.98 -13.48
N TYR A 42 1.47 -8.46 -12.42
CA TYR A 42 0.66 -9.67 -12.52
C TYR A 42 -0.54 -9.43 -13.44
N LEU A 43 -1.17 -8.26 -13.31
CA LEU A 43 -2.29 -7.87 -14.15
C LEU A 43 -1.85 -7.63 -15.60
N MET A 44 -0.69 -7.01 -15.79
CA MET A 44 -0.13 -6.78 -17.14
C MET A 44 0.28 -8.08 -17.85
N ASN A 45 0.52 -9.17 -17.12
CA ASN A 45 0.86 -10.46 -17.69
C ASN A 45 -0.40 -11.33 -17.91
N HIS A 46 -0.93 -11.29 -19.13
CA HIS A 46 -2.13 -12.04 -19.51
C HIS A 46 -1.95 -13.57 -19.55
N HIS A 47 -0.72 -14.09 -19.43
CA HIS A 47 -0.46 -15.52 -19.36
C HIS A 47 -0.59 -16.08 -17.94
N LEU A 48 -0.72 -15.21 -16.93
CA LEU A 48 -0.96 -15.63 -15.55
C LEU A 48 -2.46 -15.78 -15.33
N ASP A 49 -2.86 -16.93 -14.80
CA ASP A 49 -4.21 -17.16 -14.28
C ASP A 49 -4.31 -16.51 -12.89
N LEU A 50 -5.10 -15.44 -12.78
CA LEU A 50 -5.37 -14.77 -11.50
C LEU A 50 -6.69 -15.23 -10.88
N GLN A 51 -7.23 -16.36 -11.34
CA GLN A 51 -8.44 -16.98 -10.81
C GLN A 51 -9.59 -15.97 -10.74
N VAL A 52 -10.22 -15.83 -9.57
CA VAL A 52 -11.38 -14.95 -9.35
C VAL A 52 -11.03 -13.46 -9.48
N ILE A 53 -9.75 -13.08 -9.45
CA ILE A 53 -9.33 -11.69 -9.69
C ILE A 53 -9.52 -11.31 -11.17
N ASP A 54 -9.50 -12.28 -12.09
CA ASP A 54 -9.74 -12.04 -13.51
C ASP A 54 -11.22 -11.81 -13.85
N ASP A 55 -12.12 -11.93 -12.86
CA ASP A 55 -13.52 -11.59 -13.06
C ASP A 55 -13.68 -10.10 -13.39
N PRO A 56 -14.51 -9.73 -14.39
CA PRO A 56 -14.70 -8.35 -14.80
C PRO A 56 -15.07 -7.40 -13.66
N LEU A 57 -15.86 -7.84 -12.67
CA LEU A 57 -16.23 -6.99 -11.54
C LEU A 57 -15.07 -6.78 -10.56
N ALA A 58 -14.23 -7.79 -10.35
CA ALA A 58 -13.05 -7.66 -9.51
C ALA A 58 -12.05 -6.68 -10.13
N LEU A 59 -11.80 -6.80 -11.43
CA LEU A 59 -10.94 -5.87 -12.19
C LEU A 59 -11.53 -4.45 -12.22
N ALA A 60 -12.84 -4.31 -12.44
CA ALA A 60 -13.50 -3.00 -12.43
C ALA A 60 -13.41 -2.33 -11.05
N MET A 61 -13.59 -3.08 -9.96
CA MET A 61 -13.43 -2.54 -8.61
C MET A 61 -12.00 -2.06 -8.35
N MET A 62 -11.02 -2.85 -8.78
CA MET A 62 -9.60 -2.47 -8.68
C MET A 62 -9.29 -1.22 -9.50
N ALA A 63 -9.72 -1.16 -10.76
CA ALA A 63 -9.50 -0.02 -11.65
C ALA A 63 -10.15 1.29 -11.17
N THR A 64 -11.24 1.20 -10.40
CA THR A 64 -11.97 2.38 -9.89
C THR A 64 -11.48 2.84 -8.52
N ARG A 65 -11.22 1.90 -7.60
CA ARG A 65 -11.00 2.19 -6.19
C ARG A 65 -9.56 2.09 -5.71
N ASP A 66 -8.67 1.48 -6.49
CA ASP A 66 -7.30 1.29 -6.03
C ASP A 66 -6.67 2.64 -5.65
N PRO A 67 -5.97 2.71 -4.49
CA PRO A 67 -5.33 3.93 -4.03
C PRO A 67 -4.39 4.54 -5.07
N GLU A 68 -3.72 3.70 -5.85
CA GLU A 68 -2.57 4.02 -6.68
C GLU A 68 -2.85 3.89 -8.18
N ALA A 69 -2.36 4.88 -8.95
CA ALA A 69 -2.58 4.91 -10.39
C ALA A 69 -1.99 3.70 -11.14
N PRO A 70 -0.78 3.18 -10.82
CA PRO A 70 -0.20 2.03 -11.53
C PRO A 70 -1.06 0.76 -11.46
N MET A 71 -1.62 0.45 -10.29
CA MET A 71 -2.45 -0.75 -10.13
C MET A 71 -3.82 -0.57 -10.79
N ALA A 72 -4.45 0.58 -10.58
CA ALA A 72 -5.71 0.90 -11.24
C ALA A 72 -5.61 0.83 -12.78
N LEU A 73 -4.49 1.35 -13.33
CA LEU A 73 -4.21 1.31 -14.76
C LEU A 73 -3.99 -0.11 -15.26
N ALA A 74 -3.26 -0.94 -14.50
CA ALA A 74 -3.04 -2.34 -14.86
C ALA A 74 -4.32 -3.19 -14.80
N ALA A 75 -5.23 -2.88 -13.87
CA ALA A 75 -6.54 -3.52 -13.82
C ALA A 75 -7.41 -3.10 -15.01
N ALA A 76 -7.40 -1.81 -15.36
CA ALA A 76 -8.13 -1.29 -16.52
C ALA A 76 -7.64 -1.92 -17.84
N THR A 77 -6.32 -2.00 -18.04
CA THR A 77 -5.74 -2.64 -19.25
C THR A 77 -6.06 -4.12 -19.35
N ARG A 78 -6.12 -4.83 -18.22
CA ARG A 78 -6.50 -6.24 -18.19
C ARG A 78 -8.00 -6.44 -18.45
N LEU A 79 -8.83 -5.48 -18.05
CA LEU A 79 -10.26 -5.46 -18.34
C LEU A 79 -10.57 -5.11 -19.81
N SER A 80 -9.73 -4.34 -20.49
CA SER A 80 -10.00 -3.83 -21.85
C SER A 80 -10.44 -4.91 -22.86
N PRO A 81 -9.79 -6.08 -22.98
CA PRO A 81 -10.23 -7.11 -23.92
C PRO A 81 -11.60 -7.71 -23.57
N LEU A 82 -11.97 -7.72 -22.29
CA LEU A 82 -13.24 -8.27 -21.82
C LEU A 82 -14.41 -7.35 -22.18
N GLY A 83 -14.17 -6.04 -22.26
CA GLY A 83 -15.19 -5.06 -22.68
C GLY A 83 -15.71 -5.30 -24.10
N ALA A 84 -14.90 -5.89 -24.99
CA ALA A 84 -15.31 -6.25 -26.35
C ALA A 84 -16.26 -7.46 -26.41
N SER A 85 -16.32 -8.27 -25.35
CA SER A 85 -17.00 -9.58 -25.40
C SER A 85 -18.52 -9.50 -25.24
N SER A 86 -19.04 -8.48 -24.54
CA SER A 86 -20.48 -8.26 -24.41
C SER A 86 -20.81 -6.79 -24.18
N LYS A 87 -22.05 -6.39 -24.50
CA LYS A 87 -22.52 -5.01 -24.24
C LYS A 87 -22.52 -4.68 -22.75
N LEU A 88 -22.81 -5.67 -21.90
CA LEU A 88 -22.77 -5.50 -20.45
C LEU A 88 -21.35 -5.17 -19.97
N LEU A 89 -20.35 -5.92 -20.45
CA LEU A 89 -18.96 -5.73 -20.06
C LEU A 89 -18.38 -4.44 -20.65
N GLY A 90 -18.76 -4.07 -21.87
CA GLY A 90 -18.47 -2.76 -22.45
C GLY A 90 -19.03 -1.62 -21.58
N GLY A 91 -20.29 -1.73 -21.14
CA GLY A 91 -20.90 -0.75 -20.24
C GLY A 91 -20.23 -0.68 -18.86
N ILE A 92 -19.77 -1.81 -18.31
CA ILE A 92 -18.97 -1.82 -17.08
C ILE A 92 -17.65 -1.09 -17.30
N TYR A 93 -16.98 -1.33 -18.44
CA TYR A 93 -15.74 -0.67 -18.79
C TYR A 93 -15.92 0.86 -18.90
N ASP A 94 -17.00 1.33 -19.50
CA ASP A 94 -17.34 2.77 -19.56
C ASP A 94 -17.56 3.35 -18.16
N ILE A 95 -18.30 2.66 -17.28
CA ILE A 95 -18.53 3.09 -15.90
C ILE A 95 -17.20 3.23 -15.13
N VAL A 96 -16.23 2.34 -15.38
CA VAL A 96 -14.89 2.47 -14.78
C VAL A 96 -14.24 3.80 -15.19
N GLY A 97 -14.39 4.21 -16.44
CA GLY A 97 -13.87 5.50 -16.95
C GLY A 97 -14.50 6.70 -16.25
N ASP A 98 -15.80 6.66 -16.02
CA ASP A 98 -16.52 7.74 -15.35
C ASP A 98 -16.18 7.83 -13.87
N THR A 99 -16.09 6.67 -13.21
CA THR A 99 -15.98 6.58 -11.74
C THR A 99 -14.56 6.54 -11.21
N SER A 100 -13.56 6.16 -12.02
CA SER A 100 -12.17 6.13 -11.57
C SER A 100 -11.70 7.51 -11.15
N LYS A 101 -10.94 7.59 -10.06
CA LYS A 101 -10.33 8.85 -9.60
C LYS A 101 -9.06 9.22 -10.38
N HIS A 102 -8.51 8.29 -11.16
CA HIS A 102 -7.20 8.43 -11.81
C HIS A 102 -7.35 8.95 -13.24
N PRO A 103 -6.82 10.14 -13.59
CA PRO A 103 -6.97 10.70 -14.93
C PRO A 103 -6.42 9.81 -16.05
N LEU A 104 -5.33 9.08 -15.78
CA LEU A 104 -4.73 8.15 -16.75
C LEU A 104 -5.63 6.96 -17.06
N VAL A 105 -6.38 6.46 -16.07
CA VAL A 105 -7.35 5.38 -16.26
C VAL A 105 -8.50 5.86 -17.14
N LYS A 106 -9.02 7.08 -16.89
CA LYS A 106 -10.07 7.68 -17.74
C LYS A 106 -9.62 7.77 -19.19
N LYS A 107 -8.42 8.33 -19.43
CA LYS A 107 -7.85 8.48 -20.77
C LYS A 107 -7.61 7.14 -21.48
N CYS A 108 -7.14 6.14 -20.74
CA CYS A 108 -6.99 4.76 -21.21
C CYS A 108 -8.33 4.19 -21.68
N ILE A 109 -9.38 4.35 -20.87
CA ILE A 109 -10.71 3.84 -21.17
C ILE A 109 -11.29 4.55 -22.39
N SER A 110 -11.27 5.89 -22.42
CA SER A 110 -11.71 6.69 -23.57
C SER A 110 -11.02 6.26 -24.87
N LEU A 111 -9.70 6.05 -24.85
CA LEU A 111 -8.98 5.63 -26.04
C LEU A 111 -9.45 4.26 -26.55
N VAL A 112 -9.67 3.30 -25.65
CA VAL A 112 -10.14 1.96 -26.03
C VAL A 112 -11.58 2.00 -26.53
N THR A 113 -12.46 2.76 -25.88
CA THR A 113 -13.89 2.81 -26.20
C THR A 113 -14.17 3.61 -27.47
N GLU A 114 -13.47 4.74 -27.69
CA GLU A 114 -13.51 5.52 -28.93
C GLU A 114 -13.05 4.72 -30.15
N ASN A 115 -12.11 3.79 -29.96
CA ASN A 115 -11.64 2.87 -30.99
C ASN A 115 -12.40 1.53 -30.99
N ALA A 116 -13.59 1.46 -30.39
CA ALA A 116 -14.47 0.29 -30.38
C ALA A 116 -13.77 -1.02 -29.96
N PHE A 117 -12.88 -0.95 -28.97
CA PHE A 117 -12.08 -2.07 -28.47
C PHE A 117 -11.15 -2.71 -29.52
N ASP A 118 -10.66 -1.91 -30.47
CA ASP A 118 -9.67 -2.36 -31.44
C ASP A 118 -8.42 -2.98 -30.77
N PRO A 119 -7.95 -4.18 -31.19
CA PRO A 119 -6.80 -4.82 -30.59
C PRO A 119 -5.51 -4.01 -30.64
N GLU A 120 -5.28 -3.18 -31.67
CA GLU A 120 -4.09 -2.33 -31.74
C GLU A 120 -4.17 -1.19 -30.72
N ALA A 121 -5.35 -0.58 -30.56
CA ALA A 121 -5.61 0.40 -29.52
C ALA A 121 -5.36 -0.19 -28.12
N ILE A 122 -5.88 -1.38 -27.84
CA ILE A 122 -5.64 -2.09 -26.56
C ILE A 122 -4.15 -2.39 -26.36
N ALA A 123 -3.45 -2.86 -27.40
CA ALA A 123 -2.02 -3.14 -27.32
C ALA A 123 -1.18 -1.87 -27.06
N SER A 124 -1.55 -0.76 -27.69
CA SER A 124 -0.93 0.56 -27.50
C SER A 124 -1.11 1.06 -26.07
N VAL A 125 -2.33 1.01 -25.54
CA VAL A 125 -2.64 1.39 -24.16
C VAL A 125 -1.87 0.52 -23.18
N ARG A 126 -1.80 -0.79 -23.42
CA ARG A 126 -1.03 -1.72 -22.60
C ARG A 126 0.46 -1.37 -22.58
N SER A 127 1.05 -1.06 -23.74
CA SER A 127 2.46 -0.65 -23.83
C SER A 127 2.74 0.64 -23.05
N LYS A 128 1.85 1.63 -23.17
CA LYS A 128 1.94 2.90 -22.42
C LYS A 128 1.77 2.69 -20.91
N ALA A 129 0.83 1.83 -20.50
CA ALA A 129 0.63 1.46 -19.10
C ALA A 129 1.86 0.77 -18.51
N SER A 130 2.46 -0.21 -19.20
CA SER A 130 3.71 -0.85 -18.76
C SER A 130 4.82 0.18 -18.58
N SER A 131 5.00 1.08 -19.55
CA SER A 131 6.00 2.14 -19.49
C SER A 131 5.78 3.09 -18.31
N PHE A 132 4.51 3.44 -18.03
CA PHE A 132 4.14 4.25 -16.87
C PHE A 132 4.41 3.55 -15.53
N ILE A 133 4.07 2.26 -15.42
CA ILE A 133 4.34 1.44 -14.23
C ILE A 133 5.84 1.38 -13.96
N ASP A 134 6.65 1.14 -14.99
CA ASP A 134 8.12 1.10 -14.87
C ASP A 134 8.69 2.47 -14.49
N HIS A 135 8.20 3.55 -15.10
CA HIS A 135 8.64 4.90 -14.80
C HIS A 135 8.29 5.33 -13.37
N SER A 136 7.03 5.15 -12.96
CA SER A 136 6.58 5.49 -11.60
C SER A 136 7.38 4.75 -10.53
N ARG A 137 7.70 3.46 -10.73
CA ARG A 137 8.56 2.71 -9.81
C ARG A 137 9.96 3.29 -9.68
N ARG A 138 10.55 3.77 -10.78
CA ARG A 138 11.87 4.41 -10.76
C ARG A 138 11.80 5.71 -9.96
N GLU A 139 10.78 6.54 -10.18
CA GLU A 139 10.57 7.79 -9.44
C GLU A 139 10.39 7.53 -7.94
N TYR A 140 9.58 6.56 -7.53
CA TYR A 140 9.44 6.19 -6.13
C TYR A 140 10.76 5.72 -5.51
N SER A 141 11.57 4.95 -6.26
CA SER A 141 12.90 4.53 -5.82
C SER A 141 13.88 5.69 -5.67
N VAL A 142 13.81 6.69 -6.56
CA VAL A 142 14.62 7.91 -6.48
C VAL A 142 14.18 8.78 -5.30
N ALA A 143 12.87 8.95 -5.11
CA ALA A 143 12.30 9.67 -3.98
C ALA A 143 12.73 9.04 -2.65
N LEU A 144 12.70 7.71 -2.54
CA LEU A 144 13.14 7.01 -1.34
C LEU A 144 14.62 7.23 -1.02
N ARG A 145 15.48 7.22 -2.04
CA ARG A 145 16.91 7.52 -1.87
C ARG A 145 17.13 8.97 -1.42
N ARG A 146 16.40 9.93 -2.00
CA ARG A 146 16.44 11.35 -1.58
C ARG A 146 15.98 11.51 -0.13
N ASN A 147 14.92 10.80 0.28
CA ASN A 147 14.42 10.80 1.66
C ASN A 147 15.46 10.23 2.64
N LEU A 148 16.17 9.18 2.25
CA LEU A 148 17.26 8.65 3.06
C LEU A 148 18.43 9.64 3.17
N GLN A 149 18.81 10.30 2.08
CA GLN A 149 19.86 11.30 2.10
C GLN A 149 19.49 12.48 3.01
N THR A 150 18.29 13.03 2.85
CA THR A 150 17.79 14.13 3.71
C THR A 150 17.67 13.74 5.18
N LEU A 151 17.43 12.46 5.49
CA LEU A 151 17.48 11.95 6.86
C LEU A 151 18.90 11.96 7.43
N LEU A 152 19.88 11.51 6.64
CA LEU A 152 21.29 11.52 7.02
C LEU A 152 21.81 12.95 7.21
N ASP A 153 21.34 13.88 6.38
CA ASP A 153 21.68 15.30 6.45
C ASP A 153 20.95 16.02 7.62
N GLY A 154 19.99 15.37 8.26
CA GLY A 154 19.21 15.92 9.37
C GLY A 154 18.11 16.91 8.97
N THR A 155 17.81 17.02 7.68
CA THR A 155 16.84 17.96 7.11
C THR A 155 15.40 17.51 7.32
N ILE A 156 15.13 16.19 7.28
CA ILE A 156 13.80 15.61 7.55
C ILE A 156 13.74 15.04 8.97
N ALA A 157 12.60 15.23 9.64
CA ALA A 157 12.38 14.64 10.95
C ALA A 157 12.26 13.11 10.86
N PRO A 158 12.84 12.33 11.80
CA PRO A 158 12.78 10.86 11.80
C PRO A 158 11.37 10.26 11.64
N ARG A 159 10.37 10.83 12.31
CA ARG A 159 8.98 10.37 12.21
C ARG A 159 8.40 10.58 10.82
N GLU A 160 8.72 11.72 10.21
CA GLU A 160 8.27 12.05 8.86
C GLU A 160 8.95 11.17 7.83
N PHE A 161 10.25 10.88 8.00
CA PHE A 161 10.96 9.91 7.15
C PHE A 161 10.31 8.52 7.20
N VAL A 162 10.03 7.99 8.40
CA VAL A 162 9.41 6.66 8.55
C VAL A 162 8.04 6.64 7.89
N LYS A 163 7.22 7.67 8.10
CA LYS A 163 5.91 7.82 7.45
C LYS A 163 6.05 7.80 5.92
N GLN A 164 6.90 8.67 5.36
CA GLN A 164 7.11 8.74 3.92
C GLN A 164 7.75 7.47 3.34
N PHE A 165 8.57 6.76 4.11
CA PHE A 165 9.12 5.47 3.69
C PHE A 165 7.99 4.48 3.40
N PHE A 166 7.06 4.31 4.34
CA PHE A 166 5.95 3.39 4.14
C PHE A 166 5.06 3.85 2.99
N GLU A 167 4.69 5.14 2.96
CA GLU A 167 3.87 5.72 1.88
C GLU A 167 4.50 5.47 0.51
N LEU A 168 5.79 5.73 0.32
CA LEU A 168 6.47 5.51 -0.96
C LEU A 168 6.60 4.02 -1.32
N THR A 169 6.86 3.17 -0.34
CA THR A 169 7.00 1.72 -0.60
C THR A 169 5.67 1.04 -0.90
N GLU A 170 4.58 1.53 -0.32
CA GLU A 170 3.20 1.10 -0.59
C GLU A 170 2.72 1.68 -1.92
N ALA A 171 2.86 2.99 -2.13
CA ALA A 171 2.45 3.68 -3.36
C ALA A 171 3.19 3.18 -4.61
N GLY A 172 4.50 2.92 -4.45
CA GLY A 172 5.31 2.34 -5.52
C GLY A 172 5.07 0.86 -5.75
N ASN A 173 4.14 0.24 -5.01
CA ASN A 173 3.94 -1.21 -4.96
C ASN A 173 5.30 -1.90 -4.96
N MET A 174 6.16 -1.60 -3.98
CA MET A 174 7.51 -2.14 -3.99
C MET A 174 7.49 -3.63 -3.65
N ARG A 175 8.22 -4.42 -4.44
CA ARG A 175 8.33 -5.87 -4.24
C ARG A 175 8.74 -6.17 -2.79
N SER A 176 8.11 -7.17 -2.18
CA SER A 176 8.34 -7.59 -0.80
C SER A 176 9.82 -7.84 -0.47
N GLU A 177 10.58 -8.42 -1.39
CA GLU A 177 12.03 -8.62 -1.25
C GLU A 177 12.81 -7.29 -1.16
N ILE A 178 12.40 -6.28 -1.93
CA ILE A 178 13.06 -4.97 -1.89
C ILE A 178 12.74 -4.28 -0.57
N ARG A 179 11.48 -4.32 -0.11
CA ARG A 179 11.07 -3.79 1.19
C ARG A 179 11.83 -4.45 2.33
N ARG A 180 11.92 -5.79 2.33
CA ARG A 180 12.76 -6.56 3.28
C ARG A 180 14.19 -6.07 3.27
N LYS A 181 14.84 -6.01 2.10
CA LYS A 181 16.25 -5.64 1.98
C LYS A 181 16.49 -4.22 2.51
N LEU A 182 15.63 -3.26 2.14
CA LEU A 182 15.73 -1.88 2.60
C LEU A 182 15.63 -1.76 4.12
N VAL A 183 14.62 -2.41 4.73
CA VAL A 183 14.41 -2.36 6.18
C VAL A 183 15.53 -3.08 6.91
N SER A 184 15.92 -4.29 6.47
CA SER A 184 17.03 -5.03 7.07
C SER A 184 18.32 -4.21 6.99
N SER A 185 18.65 -3.61 5.84
CA SER A 185 19.82 -2.75 5.71
C SER A 185 19.75 -1.53 6.63
N LEU A 186 18.58 -0.90 6.79
CA LEU A 186 18.39 0.24 7.69
C LEU A 186 18.59 -0.15 9.16
N LEU A 187 17.99 -1.27 9.58
CA LEU A 187 18.08 -1.75 10.96
C LEU A 187 19.50 -2.21 11.32
N LEU A 188 20.24 -2.76 10.36
CA LEU A 188 21.62 -3.23 10.56
C LEU A 188 22.67 -2.14 10.37
N SER A 189 22.34 -1.03 9.72
CA SER A 189 23.30 0.05 9.45
C SER A 189 23.83 0.72 10.72
N GLU A 190 25.14 0.92 10.83
CA GLU A 190 25.74 1.66 11.94
C GLU A 190 25.57 3.18 11.82
N SER A 191 25.38 3.70 10.59
CA SER A 191 25.19 5.13 10.33
C SER A 191 23.81 5.66 10.73
N ILE A 192 22.83 4.75 10.87
CA ILE A 192 21.47 5.10 11.25
C ILE A 192 21.33 5.11 12.77
N ARG A 193 20.85 6.23 13.32
CA ARG A 193 20.67 6.41 14.75
C ARG A 193 19.65 5.39 15.31
N PRO A 194 19.87 4.82 16.52
CA PRO A 194 18.96 3.86 17.12
C PRO A 194 17.51 4.34 17.18
N SER A 195 17.25 5.60 17.49
CA SER A 195 15.89 6.17 17.57
C SER A 195 15.08 6.01 16.28
N ILE A 196 15.72 6.12 15.11
CA ILE A 196 15.07 5.89 13.80
C ILE A 196 14.72 4.41 13.66
N LYS A 197 15.63 3.52 14.05
CA LYS A 197 15.39 2.07 13.99
C LYS A 197 14.20 1.66 14.85
N PHE A 198 14.08 2.22 16.06
CA PHE A 198 12.92 2.00 16.93
C PHE A 198 11.61 2.44 16.26
N LEU A 199 11.58 3.59 15.58
CA LEU A 199 10.38 4.01 14.84
C LEU A 199 10.00 3.00 13.74
N PHE A 200 10.96 2.34 13.09
CA PHE A 200 10.65 1.25 12.15
C PHE A 200 10.10 0.02 12.85
N LEU A 201 10.66 -0.35 14.01
CA LEU A 201 10.17 -1.48 14.81
C LEU A 201 8.73 -1.25 15.31
N GLU A 202 8.39 -0.02 15.72
CA GLU A 202 7.04 0.38 16.10
C GLU A 202 6.02 0.20 14.96
N ASN A 203 6.47 0.24 13.71
CA ASN A 203 5.63 0.12 12.52
C ASN A 203 5.82 -1.23 11.81
N LEU A 204 6.48 -2.21 12.44
CA LEU A 204 6.81 -3.49 11.81
C LEU A 204 5.54 -4.29 11.43
N GLU A 205 4.44 -4.07 12.15
CA GLU A 205 3.14 -4.69 11.88
C GLU A 205 2.56 -4.34 10.50
N ARG A 206 2.94 -3.18 9.93
CA ARG A 206 2.52 -2.75 8.59
C ARG A 206 3.07 -3.64 7.47
N PHE A 207 4.12 -4.41 7.73
CA PHE A 207 4.61 -5.37 6.75
C PHE A 207 3.77 -6.66 6.78
N PRO A 208 3.57 -7.31 5.61
CA PRO A 208 3.02 -8.66 5.55
C PRO A 208 3.78 -9.63 6.46
N LYS A 209 3.08 -10.59 7.07
CA LYS A 209 3.66 -11.55 8.03
C LYS A 209 4.92 -12.26 7.51
N SER A 210 4.95 -12.62 6.22
CA SER A 210 6.13 -13.22 5.57
C SER A 210 7.34 -12.28 5.61
N VAL A 211 7.18 -11.05 5.13
CA VAL A 211 8.21 -10.01 5.11
C VAL A 211 8.70 -9.70 6.50
N ARG A 212 7.79 -9.56 7.46
CA ARG A 212 8.13 -9.35 8.87
C ARG A 212 8.98 -10.48 9.43
N SER A 213 8.58 -11.73 9.19
CA SER A 213 9.33 -12.92 9.65
C SER A 213 10.73 -12.99 9.05
N GLU A 214 10.86 -12.62 7.77
CA GLU A 214 12.15 -12.58 7.08
C GLU A 214 13.05 -11.44 7.59
N ILE A 215 12.49 -10.27 7.89
CA ILE A 215 13.23 -9.15 8.52
C ILE A 215 13.73 -9.57 9.90
N ILE A 216 12.85 -10.16 10.75
CA ILE A 216 13.21 -10.64 12.09
C ILE A 216 14.35 -11.65 12.00
N THR A 217 14.25 -12.62 11.08
CA THR A 217 15.28 -13.64 10.87
C THR A 217 16.60 -12.99 10.42
N SER A 218 16.55 -12.08 9.44
CA SER A 218 17.73 -11.36 8.95
C SER A 218 18.45 -10.59 10.06
N VAL A 219 17.69 -9.91 10.94
CA VAL A 219 18.26 -9.13 12.05
C VAL A 219 18.82 -10.04 13.14
N ARG A 220 18.14 -11.16 13.45
CA ARG A 220 18.60 -12.14 14.44
C ARG A 220 19.93 -12.75 14.04
N ASP A 221 20.08 -13.10 12.77
CA ASP A 221 21.21 -13.87 12.25
C ASP A 221 22.41 -12.97 11.88
N ALA A 222 22.22 -11.65 11.80
CA ALA A 222 23.28 -10.68 11.52
C ALA A 222 24.36 -10.60 12.61
N GLU A 223 25.58 -10.16 12.27
CA GLU A 223 26.65 -9.94 13.24
C GLU A 223 26.28 -8.90 14.30
N SER A 224 26.76 -9.13 15.52
CA SER A 224 26.30 -8.40 16.69
C SER A 224 27.17 -7.17 16.97
N SER A 225 26.76 -5.99 16.49
CA SER A 225 27.29 -4.71 16.97
C SER A 225 26.53 -4.22 18.22
N HIS A 226 27.01 -3.17 18.90
CA HIS A 226 26.32 -2.57 20.05
C HIS A 226 24.89 -2.14 19.70
N HIS A 227 24.69 -1.51 18.53
CA HIS A 227 23.35 -1.14 18.05
C HIS A 227 22.52 -2.36 17.67
N THR A 228 23.11 -3.37 17.02
CA THR A 228 22.37 -4.56 16.59
C THR A 228 21.92 -5.41 17.79
N ARG A 229 22.67 -5.44 18.90
CA ARG A 229 22.24 -6.14 20.14
C ARG A 229 20.94 -5.57 20.70
N MET A 230 20.85 -4.25 20.81
CA MET A 230 19.64 -3.55 21.29
C MET A 230 18.43 -3.88 20.39
N ILE A 231 18.61 -3.80 19.06
CA ILE A 231 17.54 -4.12 18.11
C ILE A 231 17.13 -5.60 18.18
N LYS A 232 18.09 -6.53 18.39
CA LYS A 232 17.79 -7.95 18.58
C LYS A 232 16.97 -8.22 19.84
N GLU A 233 17.22 -7.51 20.93
CA GLU A 233 16.43 -7.64 22.17
C GLU A 233 14.99 -7.17 21.97
N GLU A 234 14.78 -6.03 21.33
CA GLU A 234 13.44 -5.53 21.00
C GLU A 234 12.67 -6.46 20.07
N MET A 235 13.35 -6.99 19.04
CA MET A 235 12.75 -7.96 18.12
C MET A 235 12.29 -9.24 18.83
N LYS A 236 13.03 -9.71 19.86
CA LYS A 236 12.59 -10.83 20.70
C LYS A 236 11.31 -10.50 21.46
N TRP A 237 11.21 -9.27 21.98
CA TRP A 237 10.03 -8.82 22.71
C TRP A 237 8.81 -8.72 21.79
N ILE A 238 8.94 -8.13 20.60
CA ILE A 238 7.88 -8.06 19.58
C ILE A 238 7.40 -9.47 19.19
N THR A 239 8.33 -10.39 18.92
CA THR A 239 8.00 -11.78 18.57
C THR A 239 7.31 -12.53 19.72
N ALA A 240 7.68 -12.24 20.97
CA ALA A 240 7.02 -12.82 22.14
C ALA A 240 5.60 -12.29 22.33
N GLN A 241 5.35 -11.01 21.99
CA GLN A 241 4.02 -10.42 22.00
C GLN A 241 3.10 -10.96 20.91
N GLU A 242 3.62 -11.19 19.70
CA GLU A 242 2.84 -11.80 18.61
C GLU A 242 2.39 -13.23 18.90
N LYS A 243 3.11 -13.95 19.77
CA LYS A 243 2.77 -15.31 20.21
C LYS A 243 1.72 -15.35 21.33
N LEU A 244 1.40 -14.22 21.95
CA LEU A 244 0.36 -14.14 22.97
C LEU A 244 -1.03 -14.06 22.29
N PRO A 245 -2.05 -14.78 22.79
CA PRO A 245 -3.41 -14.67 22.29
C PRO A 245 -3.91 -13.21 22.32
N ALA A 246 -4.71 -12.80 21.33
CA ALA A 246 -5.19 -11.42 21.17
C ALA A 246 -5.85 -10.85 22.44
N ASP A 247 -6.43 -11.69 23.30
CA ASP A 247 -7.05 -11.32 24.57
C ASP A 247 -6.06 -10.83 25.65
N MET A 248 -4.76 -11.14 25.51
CA MET A 248 -3.69 -10.73 26.43
C MET A 248 -2.87 -9.53 25.95
N GLN A 249 -3.12 -9.01 24.74
CA GLN A 249 -2.40 -7.87 24.17
C GLN A 249 -2.95 -6.49 24.61
N LYS A 250 -3.95 -6.46 25.50
CA LYS A 250 -4.41 -5.19 26.12
C LYS A 250 -3.34 -4.66 27.07
N LYS A 251 -2.76 -3.51 26.70
CA LYS A 251 -1.87 -2.70 27.55
C LYS A 251 -2.52 -2.52 28.93
N PRO A 252 -1.81 -2.75 30.06
CA PRO A 252 -2.42 -2.60 31.37
C PRO A 252 -2.87 -1.15 31.57
N GLU A 253 -4.16 -0.96 31.83
CA GLU A 253 -4.70 0.32 32.29
C GLU A 253 -3.92 0.74 33.54
N LYS A 254 -3.31 1.93 33.48
CA LYS A 254 -2.68 2.55 34.64
C LYS A 254 -3.76 2.75 35.70
N LYS A 255 -3.73 1.94 36.76
CA LYS A 255 -4.45 2.22 38.00
C LYS A 255 -3.97 3.56 38.56
N PRO A 256 -4.84 4.52 38.87
CA PRO A 256 -4.43 5.77 39.50
C PRO A 256 -3.92 5.48 40.91
N SER A 257 -2.65 5.81 41.15
CA SER A 257 -2.05 5.78 42.49
C SER A 257 -2.63 6.90 43.35
N ALA A 258 -2.87 6.59 44.61
CA ALA A 258 -3.56 7.41 45.57
C ALA A 258 -2.87 8.76 45.85
N VAL A 259 -3.74 9.77 45.90
CA VAL A 259 -3.69 11.12 46.48
C VAL A 259 -2.58 11.37 47.52
N VAL A 260 -1.75 12.39 47.26
CA VAL A 260 -1.21 13.28 48.31
C VAL A 260 -1.51 14.71 47.87
N ALA A 261 -2.29 15.41 48.70
CA ALA A 261 -2.83 16.75 48.44
C ALA A 261 -1.88 17.84 48.93
N SER A 262 -1.78 18.95 48.17
CA SER A 262 -1.52 20.35 48.60
C SER A 262 -1.51 21.29 47.37
N PRO A 263 -1.73 22.61 47.52
CA PRO A 263 -3.03 23.26 47.55
C PRO A 263 -3.35 24.02 46.25
N VAL A 264 -4.64 24.27 46.05
CA VAL A 264 -5.28 24.86 44.88
C VAL A 264 -4.98 26.36 44.77
N VAL A 265 -4.40 26.78 43.63
CA VAL A 265 -4.56 28.14 43.10
C VAL A 265 -5.64 28.07 42.02
N ASN A 266 -6.79 28.69 42.29
CA ASN A 266 -7.92 28.76 41.37
C ASN A 266 -7.54 29.56 40.11
N VAL A 267 -7.49 28.90 38.97
CA VAL A 267 -7.64 29.52 37.66
C VAL A 267 -8.81 28.82 36.98
N GLU A 268 -9.80 29.60 36.56
CA GLU A 268 -11.05 29.15 35.95
C GLU A 268 -10.82 28.15 34.78
N PRO A 269 -11.66 27.10 34.64
CA PRO A 269 -11.49 26.13 33.57
C PRO A 269 -11.97 26.69 32.23
N LEU A 270 -11.06 26.87 31.28
CA LEU A 270 -11.41 26.83 29.85
C LEU A 270 -12.14 25.50 29.58
N GLY A 271 -13.25 25.60 28.85
CA GLY A 271 -14.17 24.50 28.52
C GLY A 271 -13.51 23.24 27.92
N PRO A 272 -14.27 22.14 27.80
CA PRO A 272 -13.73 20.84 27.46
C PRO A 272 -12.96 20.88 26.13
N LYS A 273 -11.65 20.65 26.19
CA LYS A 273 -10.82 20.42 25.00
C LYS A 273 -11.44 19.24 24.22
N PRO A 274 -11.66 19.37 22.90
CA PRO A 274 -12.21 18.28 22.12
C PRO A 274 -11.30 17.06 22.25
N LYS A 275 -11.89 15.90 22.55
CA LYS A 275 -11.20 14.61 22.51
C LYS A 275 -10.71 14.43 21.07
N ILE A 276 -9.40 14.59 20.86
CA ILE A 276 -8.76 14.24 19.59
C ILE A 276 -8.70 12.71 19.58
N THR A 277 -9.76 12.08 19.07
CA THR A 277 -9.69 10.70 18.59
C THR A 277 -8.70 10.67 17.42
N PRO A 278 -7.69 9.79 17.40
CA PRO A 278 -6.84 9.62 16.23
C PRO A 278 -7.73 9.34 15.02
N ARG A 279 -7.64 10.19 14.00
CA ARG A 279 -8.40 10.03 12.76
C ARG A 279 -7.91 8.73 12.09
N PRO A 280 -8.79 7.77 11.76
CA PRO A 280 -8.38 6.60 11.00
C PRO A 280 -7.84 7.06 9.64
N TRP A 281 -6.63 6.63 9.33
CA TRP A 281 -5.92 6.96 8.09
C TRP A 281 -6.61 6.28 6.91
N ARG A 282 -6.79 7.01 5.79
CA ARG A 282 -7.30 6.48 4.52
C ARG A 282 -6.17 6.45 3.48
N PRO A 283 -5.97 5.35 2.73
CA PRO A 283 -5.04 5.34 1.62
C PRO A 283 -5.33 6.48 0.62
N GLY A 284 -4.33 7.34 0.37
CA GLY A 284 -4.44 8.50 -0.53
C GLY A 284 -4.90 9.83 0.11
N GLU A 285 -5.16 9.90 1.43
CA GLU A 285 -5.41 11.19 2.12
C GLU A 285 -4.12 12.01 2.34
N GLY A 286 -2.95 11.36 2.28
CA GLY A 286 -1.68 12.04 2.09
C GLY A 286 -1.42 12.16 0.60
N ALA A 287 -1.74 13.31 0.02
CA ALA A 287 -1.25 13.63 -1.31
C ALA A 287 0.26 13.33 -1.33
N VAL A 288 0.67 12.36 -2.15
CA VAL A 288 2.04 12.28 -2.66
C VAL A 288 2.43 13.73 -2.98
N PRO A 289 3.58 14.25 -2.50
CA PRO A 289 3.99 15.59 -2.90
C PRO A 289 3.81 15.66 -4.41
N LYS A 290 2.99 16.61 -4.91
CA LYS A 290 2.62 16.74 -6.34
C LYS A 290 3.82 16.67 -7.30
N ALA A 291 5.03 16.80 -6.77
CA ALA A 291 6.32 16.68 -7.43
C ALA A 291 6.83 15.25 -7.72
N VAL A 292 6.30 14.16 -7.13
CA VAL A 292 6.90 12.81 -7.32
C VAL A 292 6.35 12.07 -8.54
N VAL A 293 5.16 12.41 -9.01
CA VAL A 293 4.61 11.88 -10.27
C VAL A 293 4.16 13.06 -11.10
N SER A 294 5.05 13.54 -11.98
CA SER A 294 4.63 14.48 -13.02
C SER A 294 3.57 13.77 -13.85
N SER A 295 2.34 14.30 -13.84
CA SER A 295 1.20 13.78 -14.59
C SER A 295 1.35 13.92 -16.10
N GLU A 296 2.46 14.49 -16.57
CA GLU A 296 2.75 14.79 -17.96
C GLU A 296 3.68 13.74 -18.55
N MET A 297 3.13 12.57 -18.91
CA MET A 297 3.67 11.86 -20.07
C MET A 297 3.04 12.48 -21.32
N PRO A 298 3.83 12.91 -22.32
CA PRO A 298 3.28 13.30 -23.60
C PRO A 298 2.61 12.09 -24.24
N TRP A 299 1.32 12.20 -24.50
CA TRP A 299 0.50 11.16 -25.13
C TRP A 299 0.44 11.30 -26.66
N HIS A 300 1.31 12.16 -27.23
CA HIS A 300 1.42 12.41 -28.65
C HIS A 300 2.03 11.23 -29.39
#